data_AF-A0A7C9ATB5-F1
#
_entry.id   AF-A0A7C9ATB5-F1
#
_cell.length_a   1.000
_cell.length_b   1.000
_cell.length_c   1.000
_cell.angle_alpha   90.00
_cell.angle_beta   90.00
_cell.angle_gamma   90.00
#
_symmetry.space_group_name_H-M   'P 1'
#
loop_
_entity.id
_entity.type
_entity.pdbx_description
1 polymer ?
#
loop_
_entity_poly.entity_id
_entity_poly.type
_entity_poly.pdbx_seq_one_letter_code
_entity_poly.pdbx_strand_id
1 'polypeptide(L)'
;MITFDMFSQLGSVVASVMFFWAMYQHYLPSKIREAIEFYASRYTHKLVNYFSPYLAITFAEYPNDRFNRSEVYTTIETYLSDKSSTEARSMKADYIKDGKSLLLSLGDNEEVVDQYRGVQVRWSFITECSSSNPYSFYPTSDEKRYYRLIFHSSHRKFVLESYLPYLLEEGESIAIRKRRRKLFTNAGNDGPDWMGDRGTMWSHIEFKHPARFDMLAMEKSKKQMIIEDLQWFQGAKDYYAEIGKPWKR
;
A
#
# COMPACT_ATOMS: atom_id res chain seq x y z
N MET A 1 -36.25 -43.33 -14.08
CA MET A 1 -36.01 -43.26 -15.54
C MET A 1 -35.95 -41.79 -15.98
N ILE A 2 -35.03 -40.99 -15.41
CA ILE A 2 -34.86 -39.55 -15.72
C ILE A 2 -33.36 -39.17 -15.87
N THR A 3 -32.45 -40.04 -15.44
CA THR A 3 -31.01 -39.75 -15.38
C THR A 3 -30.27 -39.95 -16.71
N PHE A 4 -30.74 -40.83 -17.59
CA PHE A 4 -30.04 -41.17 -18.84
C PHE A 4 -30.28 -40.12 -19.94
N ASP A 5 -31.52 -39.62 -20.05
CA ASP A 5 -31.88 -38.57 -21.03
C ASP A 5 -31.25 -37.21 -20.68
N MET A 6 -31.12 -36.87 -19.40
CA MET A 6 -30.35 -35.67 -19.00
C MET A 6 -28.87 -35.79 -19.39
N PHE A 7 -28.27 -36.97 -19.25
CA PHE A 7 -26.85 -37.17 -19.57
C PHE A 7 -26.58 -37.14 -21.08
N SER A 8 -27.48 -37.69 -21.90
CA SER A 8 -27.38 -37.61 -23.36
C SER A 8 -27.63 -36.19 -23.89
N GLN A 9 -28.57 -35.46 -23.29
CA GLN A 9 -28.82 -34.05 -23.60
C GLN A 9 -27.61 -33.18 -23.22
N LEU A 10 -27.03 -33.37 -22.03
CA LEU A 10 -25.80 -32.68 -21.63
C LEU A 10 -24.63 -33.03 -22.55
N GLY A 11 -24.49 -34.30 -22.94
CA GLY A 11 -23.47 -34.75 -23.90
C GLY A 11 -23.61 -34.09 -25.27
N SER A 12 -24.84 -33.97 -25.80
CA SER A 12 -25.10 -33.29 -27.07
C SER A 12 -24.84 -31.78 -27.00
N VAL A 13 -25.14 -31.14 -25.87
CA VAL A 13 -24.84 -29.72 -25.65
C VAL A 13 -23.32 -29.50 -25.59
N VAL A 14 -22.60 -30.34 -24.85
CA VAL A 14 -21.14 -30.27 -24.78
C VAL A 14 -20.50 -30.53 -26.14
N ALA A 15 -20.97 -31.53 -26.89
CA ALA A 15 -20.46 -31.85 -28.22
C ALA A 15 -20.68 -30.71 -29.22
N SER A 16 -21.86 -30.07 -29.21
CA SER A 16 -22.13 -28.93 -30.09
C SER A 16 -21.27 -27.72 -29.73
N VAL A 17 -21.10 -27.40 -28.44
CA VAL A 17 -20.20 -26.33 -27.98
C VAL A 17 -18.75 -26.60 -28.39
N MET A 18 -18.26 -27.82 -28.21
CA MET A 18 -16.90 -28.19 -28.64
C MET A 18 -16.74 -28.13 -30.16
N PHE A 19 -17.76 -28.51 -30.93
CA PHE A 19 -17.75 -28.40 -32.39
C PHE A 19 -17.68 -26.94 -32.84
N PHE A 20 -18.49 -26.05 -32.26
CA PHE A 20 -18.41 -24.61 -32.54
C PHE A 20 -17.06 -24.01 -32.09
N TRP A 21 -16.51 -24.46 -30.97
CA TRP A 21 -15.18 -24.05 -30.51
C TRP A 21 -14.06 -24.51 -31.45
N ALA A 22 -14.11 -25.75 -31.94
CA ALA A 22 -13.18 -26.27 -32.93
C ALA A 22 -13.29 -25.52 -34.26
N MET A 23 -14.52 -25.21 -34.69
CA MET A 23 -14.77 -24.40 -35.88
C MET A 23 -14.24 -22.97 -35.71
N TYR A 24 -14.40 -22.38 -34.52
CA TYR A 24 -13.84 -21.09 -34.15
C TYR A 24 -12.30 -21.07 -34.24
N GLN A 25 -11.63 -22.13 -33.79
CA GLN A 25 -10.17 -22.21 -33.84
C GLN A 25 -9.62 -22.47 -35.26
N HIS A 26 -10.31 -23.25 -36.09
CA HIS A 26 -9.78 -23.68 -37.39
C HIS A 26 -10.19 -22.80 -38.59
N TYR A 27 -11.36 -22.16 -38.57
CA TYR A 27 -11.89 -21.45 -39.75
C TYR A 27 -11.83 -19.93 -39.68
N LEU A 28 -11.67 -19.34 -38.49
CA LEU A 28 -11.58 -17.88 -38.37
C LEU A 28 -10.11 -17.40 -38.49
N PRO A 29 -9.84 -16.44 -39.40
CA PRO A 29 -8.53 -15.79 -39.49
C PRO A 29 -8.09 -15.18 -38.15
N SER A 30 -6.79 -15.22 -37.87
CA SER A 30 -6.19 -14.76 -36.60
C SER A 30 -6.63 -13.35 -36.18
N LYS A 31 -6.75 -12.42 -37.14
CA LYS A 31 -7.19 -11.04 -36.86
C LYS A 31 -8.63 -10.93 -36.34
N ILE A 32 -9.53 -11.82 -36.78
CA ILE A 32 -10.93 -11.82 -36.31
C ILE A 32 -11.00 -12.44 -34.91
N ARG A 33 -10.18 -13.47 -34.65
CA ARG A 33 -10.05 -14.06 -33.31
C ARG A 33 -9.58 -13.03 -32.29
N GLU A 34 -8.52 -12.29 -32.60
CA GLU A 34 -7.99 -11.22 -31.73
C GLU A 34 -9.04 -10.11 -31.48
N ALA A 35 -9.81 -9.73 -32.51
CA ALA A 35 -10.89 -8.76 -32.35
C ALA A 35 -12.00 -9.30 -31.43
N ILE A 36 -12.44 -10.56 -31.64
CA ILE A 36 -13.46 -11.19 -30.80
C ILE A 36 -12.97 -11.34 -29.36
N GLU A 37 -11.73 -11.75 -29.14
CA GLU A 37 -11.12 -11.84 -27.81
C GLU A 37 -11.02 -10.46 -27.13
N PHE A 38 -10.69 -9.40 -27.88
CA PHE A 38 -10.68 -8.03 -27.38
C PHE A 38 -12.07 -7.52 -26.99
N TYR A 39 -13.09 -7.76 -27.82
CA TYR A 39 -14.46 -7.36 -27.50
C TYR A 39 -15.03 -8.23 -26.38
N ALA A 40 -14.86 -9.55 -26.44
CA ALA A 40 -15.32 -10.49 -25.43
C ALA A 40 -14.67 -10.19 -24.08
N SER A 41 -13.36 -9.96 -24.00
CA SER A 41 -12.69 -9.54 -22.76
C SER A 41 -13.26 -8.23 -22.21
N ARG A 42 -13.54 -7.25 -23.07
CA ARG A 42 -14.13 -5.96 -22.65
C ARG A 42 -15.57 -6.10 -22.14
N TYR A 43 -16.39 -6.96 -22.75
CA TYR A 43 -17.77 -7.20 -22.31
C TYR A 43 -17.84 -8.14 -21.10
N THR A 44 -17.03 -9.20 -21.08
CA THR A 44 -16.95 -10.12 -19.94
C THR A 44 -16.46 -9.41 -18.70
N HIS A 45 -15.44 -8.53 -18.78
CA HIS A 45 -15.00 -7.76 -17.62
C HIS A 45 -16.07 -6.82 -17.08
N LYS A 46 -16.94 -6.25 -17.95
CA LYS A 46 -18.08 -5.43 -17.51
C LYS A 46 -19.17 -6.26 -16.84
N LEU A 47 -19.50 -7.42 -17.41
CA LEU A 47 -20.51 -8.33 -16.85
C LEU A 47 -20.03 -8.93 -15.53
N VAL A 48 -18.78 -9.40 -15.47
CA VAL A 48 -18.15 -9.91 -14.25
C VAL A 48 -18.14 -8.82 -13.16
N ASN A 49 -17.83 -7.58 -13.49
CA ASN A 49 -17.90 -6.48 -12.51
C ASN A 49 -19.33 -6.15 -12.06
N TYR A 50 -20.34 -6.35 -12.92
CA TYR A 50 -21.74 -6.13 -12.56
C TYR A 50 -22.27 -7.21 -11.62
N PHE A 51 -21.86 -8.47 -11.83
CA PHE A 51 -22.27 -9.60 -11.00
C PHE A 51 -21.31 -9.88 -9.82
N SER A 52 -20.12 -9.26 -9.79
CA SER A 52 -19.22 -9.36 -8.67
C SER A 52 -19.76 -8.54 -7.51
N PRO A 53 -20.10 -9.17 -6.38
CA PRO A 53 -20.55 -8.43 -5.21
C PRO A 53 -19.38 -7.76 -4.47
N TYR A 54 -18.14 -7.91 -4.94
CA TYR A 54 -16.94 -7.38 -4.29
C TYR A 54 -16.52 -6.04 -4.91
N LEU A 55 -16.25 -5.07 -4.04
CA LEU A 55 -15.67 -3.77 -4.36
C LEU A 55 -14.19 -3.76 -4.03
N ALA A 56 -13.40 -3.10 -4.88
CA ALA A 56 -11.99 -2.87 -4.67
C ALA A 56 -11.70 -1.37 -4.55
N ILE A 57 -10.97 -0.96 -3.52
CA ILE A 57 -10.41 0.39 -3.38
C ILE A 57 -8.90 0.29 -3.55
N THR A 58 -8.33 1.10 -4.43
CA THR A 58 -6.88 1.10 -4.72
C THR A 58 -6.23 2.35 -4.14
N PHE A 59 -5.14 2.17 -3.41
CA PHE A 59 -4.32 3.21 -2.82
C PHE A 59 -2.94 3.19 -3.49
N ALA A 60 -2.70 4.16 -4.37
CA ALA A 60 -1.42 4.32 -5.06
C ALA A 60 -0.36 4.94 -4.13
N GLU A 61 0.88 4.47 -4.27
CA GLU A 61 2.04 5.07 -3.59
C GLU A 61 2.24 6.53 -4.00
N TYR A 62 2.07 6.81 -5.31
CA TYR A 62 2.17 8.14 -5.91
C TYR A 62 0.89 8.46 -6.70
N PRO A 63 -0.12 9.12 -6.11
CA PRO A 63 -1.43 9.31 -6.74
C PRO A 63 -1.43 10.25 -7.96
N ASN A 64 -0.47 11.19 -8.05
CA ASN A 64 -0.44 12.24 -9.07
C ASN A 64 0.89 12.31 -9.85
N ASP A 65 1.66 11.21 -9.94
CA ASP A 65 2.99 11.21 -10.59
C ASP A 65 3.97 12.23 -9.98
N ARG A 66 3.66 12.72 -8.78
CA ARG A 66 4.51 13.61 -8.00
C ARG A 66 5.42 12.74 -7.14
N PHE A 67 6.67 13.15 -6.98
CA PHE A 67 7.67 12.52 -6.10
C PHE A 67 7.31 12.48 -4.60
N ASN A 68 6.08 12.84 -4.23
CA ASN A 68 5.58 12.78 -2.85
C ASN A 68 4.79 11.50 -2.64
N ARG A 69 5.36 10.62 -1.81
CA ARG A 69 4.71 9.40 -1.33
C ARG A 69 3.43 9.76 -0.56
N SER A 70 2.34 9.05 -0.83
CA SER A 70 1.06 9.26 -0.15
C SER A 70 1.15 8.91 1.34
N GLU A 71 0.73 9.81 2.22
CA GLU A 71 0.70 9.58 3.68
C GLU A 71 -0.20 8.38 4.01
N VAL A 72 -1.38 8.30 3.39
CA VAL A 72 -2.32 7.19 3.53
C VAL A 72 -1.66 5.86 3.15
N TYR A 73 -0.87 5.84 2.07
CA TYR A 73 -0.16 4.64 1.66
C TYR A 73 0.86 4.21 2.72
N THR A 74 1.63 5.14 3.28
CA THR A 74 2.61 4.82 4.32
C THR A 74 1.96 4.30 5.60
N THR A 75 0.80 4.84 5.98
CA THR A 75 0.04 4.38 7.14
C THR A 75 -0.56 2.98 6.93
N ILE A 76 -1.04 2.69 5.72
CA ILE A 76 -1.49 1.34 5.36
C ILE A 76 -0.32 0.35 5.39
N GLU A 77 0.84 0.74 4.85
CA GLU A 77 2.05 -0.08 4.85
C GLU A 77 2.52 -0.41 6.28
N THR A 78 2.50 0.56 7.21
CA THR A 78 2.88 0.31 8.61
C THR A 78 1.90 -0.60 9.33
N TYR A 79 0.59 -0.42 9.11
CA TYR A 79 -0.46 -1.28 9.65
C TYR A 79 -0.35 -2.71 9.14
N LEU A 80 -0.28 -2.87 7.81
CA LEU A 80 -0.18 -4.18 7.17
C LEU A 80 1.14 -4.87 7.50
N SER A 81 2.25 -4.15 7.67
CA SER A 81 3.53 -4.72 8.11
C SER A 81 3.46 -5.31 9.52
N ASP A 82 2.72 -4.68 10.43
CA ASP A 82 2.51 -5.22 11.78
C ASP A 82 1.62 -6.47 11.75
N LYS A 83 0.53 -6.43 10.97
CA LYS A 83 -0.43 -7.54 10.84
C LYS A 83 0.13 -8.73 10.05
N SER A 84 0.79 -8.48 8.93
CA SER A 84 1.37 -9.50 8.06
C SER A 84 2.41 -10.35 8.77
N SER A 85 3.14 -9.77 9.73
CA SER A 85 4.10 -10.49 10.56
C SER A 85 3.48 -11.68 11.31
N THR A 86 2.17 -11.66 11.55
CA THR A 86 1.44 -12.69 12.30
C THR A 86 0.64 -13.65 11.41
N GLU A 87 0.15 -13.18 10.26
CA GLU A 87 -0.88 -13.90 9.48
C GLU A 87 -0.56 -14.14 7.99
N ALA A 88 0.49 -13.51 7.44
CA ALA A 88 0.81 -13.64 6.01
C ALA A 88 1.49 -14.98 5.68
N ARG A 89 1.23 -15.51 4.48
CA ARG A 89 1.80 -16.77 3.97
C ARG A 89 3.13 -16.55 3.26
N SER A 90 3.39 -15.35 2.76
CA SER A 90 4.66 -14.89 2.21
C SER A 90 4.86 -13.40 2.55
N MET A 91 6.12 -12.99 2.64
CA MET A 91 6.50 -11.65 3.06
C MET A 91 7.71 -11.21 2.25
N LYS A 92 7.72 -9.95 1.86
CA LYS A 92 8.93 -9.27 1.40
C LYS A 92 9.62 -8.69 2.61
N ALA A 93 10.93 -8.87 2.69
CA ALA A 93 11.73 -8.30 3.76
C ALA A 93 12.66 -7.26 3.14
N ASP A 94 12.35 -5.98 3.36
CA ASP A 94 13.21 -4.88 2.95
C ASP A 94 14.21 -4.56 4.07
N TYR A 95 15.50 -4.60 3.72
CA TYR A 95 16.57 -4.27 4.66
C TYR A 95 16.76 -2.75 4.72
N ILE A 96 16.35 -2.14 5.83
CA ILE A 96 16.64 -0.72 6.09
C ILE A 96 18.11 -0.61 6.51
N LYS A 97 18.96 -0.04 5.65
CA LYS A 97 20.41 0.09 5.88
C LYS A 97 20.77 0.85 7.18
N ASP A 98 19.89 1.74 7.63
CA ASP A 98 20.19 2.66 8.76
C ASP A 98 19.85 2.09 10.14
N GLY A 99 19.24 0.90 10.20
CA GLY A 99 18.84 0.27 11.44
C GLY A 99 18.59 -1.19 11.22
N LYS A 100 19.27 -2.06 11.96
CA LYS A 100 19.14 -3.54 11.94
C LYS A 100 17.69 -4.00 12.25
N SER A 101 16.76 -3.70 11.36
CA SER A 101 15.35 -4.01 11.42
C SER A 101 14.91 -4.30 10.00
N LEU A 102 14.41 -5.51 9.81
CA LEU A 102 13.76 -5.93 8.59
C LEU A 102 12.37 -5.31 8.58
N LEU A 103 12.06 -4.51 7.55
CA LEU A 103 10.69 -4.09 7.29
C LEU A 103 10.03 -5.24 6.52
N LEU A 104 9.04 -5.88 7.14
CA LEU A 104 8.26 -6.92 6.49
C LEU A 104 7.12 -6.25 5.72
N SER A 105 7.24 -6.18 4.41
CA SER A 105 6.20 -5.77 3.47
C SER A 105 5.45 -6.99 2.95
N LEU A 106 4.24 -6.79 2.41
CA LEU A 106 3.47 -7.87 1.80
C LEU A 106 4.20 -8.43 0.57
N GLY A 107 4.10 -9.74 0.32
CA GLY A 107 4.52 -10.32 -0.95
C GLY A 107 3.77 -9.73 -2.15
N ASP A 108 4.41 -9.73 -3.34
CA ASP A 108 3.72 -9.32 -4.58
C ASP A 108 2.54 -10.25 -4.86
N ASN A 109 1.37 -9.66 -5.17
CA ASN A 109 0.11 -10.36 -5.44
C ASN A 109 -0.38 -11.26 -4.31
N GLU A 110 0.11 -11.06 -3.09
CA GLU A 110 -0.37 -11.79 -1.93
C GLU A 110 -1.62 -11.13 -1.34
N GLU A 111 -2.54 -11.96 -0.84
CA GLU A 111 -3.74 -11.50 -0.14
C GLU A 111 -3.61 -11.75 1.37
N VAL A 112 -3.81 -10.70 2.17
CA VAL A 112 -3.98 -10.80 3.62
C VAL A 112 -5.44 -10.52 3.98
N VAL A 113 -6.04 -11.42 4.76
CA VAL A 113 -7.41 -11.29 5.22
C VAL A 113 -7.39 -10.63 6.60
N ASP A 114 -8.07 -9.50 6.74
CA ASP A 114 -8.27 -8.82 8.02
C ASP A 114 -9.74 -8.94 8.44
N GLN A 115 -10.00 -9.02 9.74
CA GLN A 115 -11.34 -9.12 10.30
C GLN A 115 -11.57 -7.99 11.30
N TYR A 116 -12.48 -7.08 10.98
CA TYR A 116 -12.84 -5.98 11.85
C TYR A 116 -14.33 -6.01 12.18
N ARG A 117 -14.65 -6.15 13.47
CA ARG A 117 -16.02 -6.23 14.01
C ARG A 117 -16.93 -7.22 13.24
N GLY A 118 -16.38 -8.37 12.88
CA GLY A 118 -17.10 -9.44 12.17
C GLY A 118 -17.16 -9.29 10.65
N VAL A 119 -16.71 -8.17 10.08
CA VAL A 119 -16.59 -7.99 8.62
C VAL A 119 -15.19 -8.40 8.18
N GLN A 120 -15.11 -9.31 7.20
CA GLN A 120 -13.86 -9.70 6.58
C GLN A 120 -13.54 -8.78 5.40
N VAL A 121 -12.31 -8.29 5.37
CA VAL A 121 -11.76 -7.50 4.27
C VAL A 121 -10.45 -8.15 3.82
N ARG A 122 -10.13 -8.03 2.54
CA ARG A 122 -8.90 -8.59 1.97
C ARG A 122 -8.02 -7.47 1.44
N TRP A 123 -6.75 -7.52 1.78
CA TRP A 123 -5.72 -6.63 1.28
C TRP A 123 -4.85 -7.37 0.30
N SER A 124 -4.61 -6.77 -0.87
CA SER A 124 -3.65 -7.28 -1.84
C SER A 124 -2.62 -6.21 -2.16
N PHE A 125 -1.34 -6.59 -2.17
CA PHE A 125 -0.26 -5.73 -2.65
C PHE A 125 0.02 -6.03 -4.11
N ILE A 126 0.04 -5.01 -4.96
CA ILE A 126 0.22 -5.18 -6.40
C ILE A 126 1.33 -4.23 -6.85
N THR A 127 2.26 -4.81 -7.61
CA THR A 127 3.35 -4.10 -8.29
C THR A 127 3.14 -4.28 -9.79
N GLU A 128 2.79 -3.22 -10.52
CA GLU A 128 2.87 -3.26 -11.99
C GLU A 128 4.24 -2.75 -12.42
N CYS A 129 5.00 -3.64 -13.05
CA CYS A 129 6.18 -3.25 -13.82
C CYS A 129 5.70 -2.73 -15.17
N SER A 130 5.79 -1.41 -15.40
CA SER A 130 5.72 -0.90 -16.76
C SER A 130 6.95 -1.41 -17.51
N SER A 131 6.75 -2.15 -18.61
CA SER A 131 7.89 -2.62 -19.42
C SER A 131 8.62 -1.39 -19.96
N SER A 132 9.79 -1.09 -19.40
CA SER A 132 10.67 -0.05 -19.92
C SER A 132 10.99 -0.37 -21.38
N ASN A 133 10.94 0.66 -22.25
CA ASN A 133 11.39 0.52 -23.62
C ASN A 133 12.84 0.02 -23.61
N PRO A 134 13.19 -1.08 -24.30
CA PRO A 134 14.54 -1.64 -24.27
C PRO A 134 15.62 -0.71 -24.88
N TYR A 135 15.21 0.42 -25.45
CA TYR A 135 16.05 1.41 -26.11
C TYR A 135 16.32 2.68 -25.27
N SER A 136 15.88 2.75 -24.01
CA SER A 136 16.23 3.88 -23.14
C SER A 136 17.64 3.72 -22.58
N PHE A 137 18.50 4.73 -22.79
CA PHE A 137 19.83 4.80 -22.17
C PHE A 137 19.80 4.85 -20.62
N TYR A 138 18.63 5.13 -20.05
CA TYR A 138 18.34 5.08 -18.61
C TYR A 138 17.07 4.25 -18.40
N PRO A 139 17.17 2.93 -18.15
CA PRO A 139 16.02 2.11 -17.82
C PRO A 139 15.55 2.46 -16.41
N THR A 140 14.70 3.47 -16.27
CA THR A 140 13.92 3.65 -15.04
C THR A 140 12.77 2.66 -15.09
N SER A 141 12.87 1.60 -14.30
CA SER A 141 11.71 0.75 -13.99
C SER A 141 10.75 1.60 -13.16
N ASP A 142 9.76 2.22 -13.80
CA ASP A 142 8.68 2.89 -13.10
C ASP A 142 7.73 1.80 -12.59
N GLU A 143 8.15 1.17 -11.49
CA GLU A 143 7.36 0.19 -10.74
C GLU A 143 6.24 0.93 -10.02
N LYS A 144 5.01 0.76 -10.50
CA LYS A 144 3.84 1.37 -9.84
C LYS A 144 3.33 0.40 -8.79
N ARG A 145 3.39 0.84 -7.53
CA ARG A 145 2.97 0.06 -6.36
C ARG A 145 1.65 0.59 -5.81
N TYR A 146 0.73 -0.31 -5.49
CA TYR A 146 -0.52 0.03 -4.81
C TYR A 146 -0.98 -1.09 -3.88
N TYR A 147 -1.66 -0.67 -2.82
CA TYR A 147 -2.48 -1.55 -2.00
C TYR A 147 -3.91 -1.53 -2.52
N ARG A 148 -4.52 -2.71 -2.64
CA ARG A 148 -5.91 -2.86 -3.03
C ARG A 148 -6.68 -3.54 -1.91
N LEU A 149 -7.74 -2.89 -1.46
CA LEU A 149 -8.68 -3.35 -0.44
C LEU A 149 -9.92 -3.91 -1.10
N ILE A 150 -10.19 -5.20 -0.91
CA ILE A 150 -11.32 -5.94 -1.48
C ILE A 150 -12.31 -6.29 -0.36
N PHE A 151 -13.58 -5.93 -0.54
CA PHE A 151 -14.65 -6.21 0.43
C PHE A 151 -16.01 -6.35 -0.25
N HIS A 152 -16.98 -6.93 0.45
CA HIS A 152 -18.34 -7.09 -0.09
C HIS A 152 -19.09 -5.75 -0.16
N SER A 153 -19.75 -5.48 -1.29
CA SER A 153 -20.46 -4.23 -1.59
C SER A 153 -21.49 -3.83 -0.54
N SER A 154 -22.16 -4.79 0.09
CA SER A 154 -23.10 -4.56 1.21
C SER A 154 -22.46 -3.83 2.41
N HIS A 155 -21.15 -3.98 2.62
CA HIS A 155 -20.43 -3.36 3.72
C HIS A 155 -19.73 -2.05 3.33
N ARG A 156 -20.00 -1.49 2.15
CA ARG A 156 -19.35 -0.26 1.67
C ARG A 156 -19.41 0.88 2.67
N LYS A 157 -20.59 1.16 3.23
CA LYS A 157 -20.76 2.25 4.20
C LYS A 157 -19.93 2.01 5.46
N PHE A 158 -19.98 0.79 5.98
CA PHE A 158 -19.20 0.38 7.15
C PHE A 158 -17.68 0.49 6.93
N VAL A 159 -17.19 0.06 5.76
CA VAL A 159 -15.76 0.12 5.44
C VAL A 159 -15.29 1.57 5.35
N LEU A 160 -16.05 2.43 4.68
CA LEU A 160 -15.68 3.85 4.50
C LEU A 160 -15.77 4.66 5.80
N GLU A 161 -16.81 4.44 6.61
CA GLU A 161 -17.07 5.26 7.80
C GLU A 161 -16.41 4.73 9.08
N SER A 162 -16.12 3.42 9.18
CA SER A 162 -15.59 2.81 10.40
C SER A 162 -14.23 2.14 10.21
N TYR A 163 -14.06 1.32 9.17
CA TYR A 163 -12.81 0.57 9.01
C TYR A 163 -11.64 1.45 8.57
N LEU A 164 -11.82 2.30 7.55
CA LEU A 164 -10.75 3.16 7.05
C LEU A 164 -10.25 4.16 8.11
N PRO A 165 -11.11 4.87 8.87
CA PRO A 165 -10.63 5.73 9.95
C PRO A 165 -9.87 4.96 11.04
N TYR A 166 -10.40 3.81 11.46
CA TYR A 166 -9.72 2.94 12.43
C TYR A 166 -8.34 2.51 11.93
N LEU A 167 -8.23 2.10 10.67
CA LEU A 167 -6.97 1.66 10.08
C LEU A 167 -5.94 2.79 10.06
N LEU A 168 -6.37 4.02 9.73
CA LEU A 168 -5.48 5.17 9.71
C LEU A 168 -4.98 5.50 11.12
N GLU A 169 -5.88 5.54 12.10
CA GLU A 169 -5.53 5.79 13.50
C GLU A 169 -4.59 4.71 14.07
N GLU A 170 -4.87 3.44 13.80
CA GLU A 170 -4.03 2.32 14.25
C GLU A 170 -2.67 2.29 13.51
N GLY A 171 -2.65 2.58 12.22
CA GLY A 171 -1.40 2.68 11.45
C GLY A 171 -0.51 3.82 11.97
N GLU A 172 -1.09 4.96 12.34
CA GLU A 172 -0.40 6.08 12.97
C GLU A 172 0.11 5.73 14.38
N SER A 173 -0.72 5.05 15.19
CA SER A 173 -0.34 4.61 16.53
C SER A 173 0.84 3.63 16.49
N ILE A 174 0.82 2.69 15.55
CA ILE A 174 1.92 1.74 15.28
C ILE A 174 3.15 2.48 14.79
N ALA A 175 3.00 3.46 13.88
CA ALA A 175 4.10 4.27 13.39
C ALA A 175 4.79 5.03 14.53
N ILE A 176 4.00 5.64 15.43
CA ILE A 176 4.52 6.32 16.64
C ILE A 176 5.22 5.33 17.57
N ARG A 177 4.62 4.15 17.80
CA ARG A 177 5.19 3.09 18.66
C ARG A 177 6.53 2.56 18.12
N LYS A 178 6.62 2.36 16.81
CA LYS A 178 7.83 1.88 16.12
C LYS A 178 8.82 3.01 15.81
N ARG A 179 8.44 4.28 15.97
CA ARG A 179 9.28 5.43 15.65
C ARG A 179 10.54 5.41 16.48
N ARG A 180 11.67 5.18 15.81
CA ARG A 180 13.00 5.32 16.40
C ARG A 180 13.44 6.76 16.33
N ARG A 181 14.05 7.25 17.41
CA ARG A 181 14.72 8.55 17.42
C ARG A 181 15.91 8.49 16.46
N LYS A 182 16.07 9.49 15.61
CA LYS A 182 17.16 9.61 14.64
C LYS A 182 17.97 10.85 14.97
N LEU A 183 19.30 10.73 14.95
CA LEU A 183 20.20 11.88 14.97
C LEU A 183 20.54 12.24 13.54
N PHE A 184 20.28 13.48 13.17
CA PHE A 184 20.63 14.00 11.86
C PHE A 184 21.93 14.79 11.96
N THR A 185 22.85 14.50 11.06
CA THR A 185 24.14 15.19 10.91
C THR A 185 24.18 15.78 9.52
N ASN A 186 24.53 17.07 9.42
CA ASN A 186 24.84 17.68 8.14
C ASN A 186 26.19 17.10 7.68
N ALA A 187 26.13 16.11 6.80
CA ALA A 187 27.31 15.56 6.17
C ALA A 187 27.39 16.20 4.79
N GLY A 188 28.45 16.98 4.56
CA GLY A 188 28.76 17.46 3.22
C GLY A 188 28.84 16.28 2.27
N ASN A 189 28.34 16.47 1.06
CA ASN A 189 28.41 15.46 0.02
C ASN A 189 29.88 15.33 -0.40
N ASP A 190 30.63 14.40 0.20
CA ASP A 190 32.04 14.12 -0.17
C ASP A 190 32.15 13.30 -1.48
N GLY A 191 31.02 13.13 -2.18
CA GLY A 191 30.94 12.46 -3.48
C GLY A 191 31.41 13.37 -4.62
N PRO A 192 32.07 12.81 -5.66
CA PRO A 192 32.49 13.60 -6.82
C PRO A 192 31.31 14.30 -7.52
N ASP A 193 31.47 15.59 -7.84
CA ASP A 193 30.47 16.46 -8.51
C ASP A 193 29.83 15.91 -9.80
N TRP A 194 30.42 14.89 -10.44
CA TRP A 194 29.93 14.31 -11.69
C TRP A 194 28.85 13.23 -11.53
N MET A 195 28.60 12.77 -10.29
CA MET A 195 27.44 11.93 -9.98
C MET A 195 26.31 12.86 -9.55
N GLY A 196 25.38 13.17 -10.47
CA GLY A 196 24.29 14.14 -10.31
C GLY A 196 23.28 13.86 -9.19
N ASP A 197 23.58 12.98 -8.24
CA ASP A 197 22.78 12.75 -7.06
C ASP A 197 23.22 13.72 -5.96
N ARG A 198 22.62 14.91 -5.98
CA ARG A 198 22.67 15.83 -4.84
C ARG A 198 21.82 15.22 -3.72
N GLY A 199 22.35 14.20 -3.07
CA GLY A 199 21.75 13.59 -1.89
C GLY A 199 21.39 14.67 -0.87
N THR A 200 20.37 14.40 -0.07
CA THR A 200 19.97 15.29 1.02
C THR A 200 21.19 15.58 1.90
N MET A 201 21.54 16.87 2.10
CA MET A 201 22.69 17.30 2.94
C MET A 201 22.66 16.73 4.37
N TRP A 202 21.49 16.26 4.80
CA TRP A 202 21.28 15.60 6.08
C TRP A 202 21.44 14.09 5.94
N SER A 203 22.47 13.56 6.59
CA SER A 203 22.60 12.14 6.90
C SER A 203 21.97 11.85 8.26
N HIS A 204 21.61 10.60 8.53
CA HIS A 204 21.05 10.24 9.83
C HIS A 204 21.55 8.90 10.35
N ILE A 205 21.62 8.79 11.67
CA ILE A 205 21.89 7.55 12.38
C ILE A 205 20.82 7.30 13.44
N GLU A 206 20.53 6.02 13.72
CA GLU A 206 19.61 5.66 14.79
C GLU A 206 20.16 6.07 16.17
N PHE A 207 19.36 6.81 16.94
CA PHE A 207 19.69 7.17 18.31
C PHE A 207 19.30 6.03 19.28
N LYS A 208 20.31 5.28 19.74
CA LYS A 208 20.13 4.08 20.58
C LYS A 208 20.32 4.32 22.08
N HIS A 209 20.36 5.56 22.53
CA HIS A 209 20.65 5.85 23.93
C HIS A 209 19.44 5.55 24.85
N PRO A 210 19.63 4.80 25.95
CA PRO A 210 18.54 4.42 26.85
C PRO A 210 18.04 5.59 27.71
N ALA A 211 18.81 6.67 27.85
CA ALA A 211 18.40 7.79 28.69
C ALA A 211 17.09 8.45 28.21
N ARG A 212 16.24 8.69 29.20
CA ARG A 212 15.02 9.50 29.11
C ARG A 212 15.26 10.84 29.79
N PHE A 213 14.41 11.82 29.50
CA PHE A 213 14.46 13.13 30.16
C PHE A 213 14.33 12.99 31.69
N ASP A 214 13.58 12.00 32.16
CA ASP A 214 13.45 11.67 33.58
C ASP A 214 14.78 11.28 34.24
N MET A 215 15.69 10.66 33.50
CA MET A 215 17.01 10.23 33.99
C MET A 215 18.03 11.37 34.05
N LEU A 216 17.72 12.53 33.45
CA LEU A 216 18.61 13.70 33.48
C LEU A 216 18.73 14.22 34.92
N ALA A 217 19.93 14.48 35.43
CA ALA A 217 20.11 15.07 36.76
C ALA A 217 19.73 16.56 36.73
N MET A 218 18.49 16.88 37.11
CA MET A 218 17.94 18.24 37.16
C MET A 218 16.87 18.33 38.25
N GLU A 219 16.70 19.53 38.81
CA GLU A 219 15.63 19.85 39.77
C GLU A 219 14.23 19.51 39.19
N LYS A 220 13.39 18.84 39.99
CA LYS A 220 12.07 18.35 39.55
C LYS A 220 11.15 19.49 39.07
N SER A 221 11.15 20.62 39.78
CA SER A 221 10.39 21.82 39.44
C SER A 221 10.73 22.33 38.03
N LYS A 222 12.03 22.43 37.71
CA LYS A 222 12.51 22.87 36.40
C LYS A 222 12.18 21.88 35.30
N LYS A 223 12.30 20.58 35.56
CA LYS A 223 11.88 19.55 34.60
C LYS A 223 10.40 19.68 34.25
N GLN A 224 9.56 19.82 35.28
CA GLN A 224 8.12 19.93 35.10
C GLN A 224 7.75 21.19 34.31
N MET A 225 8.34 22.33 34.65
CA MET A 225 8.15 23.59 33.93
C MET A 225 8.53 23.47 32.45
N ILE A 226 9.64 22.80 32.11
CA ILE A 226 10.05 22.59 30.71
C ILE A 226 9.04 21.69 29.98
N ILE A 227 8.55 20.63 30.62
CA ILE A 227 7.57 19.72 30.01
C ILE A 227 6.25 20.45 29.75
N GLU A 228 5.75 21.19 30.73
CA GLU A 228 4.49 21.95 30.62
C GLU A 228 4.57 23.03 29.53
N ASP A 229 5.69 23.76 29.46
CA ASP A 229 5.94 24.76 28.44
C ASP A 229 5.97 24.16 27.02
N LEU A 230 6.61 23.00 26.85
CA LEU A 230 6.65 22.28 25.57
C LEU A 230 5.27 21.72 25.17
N GLN A 231 4.49 21.20 26.12
CA GLN A 231 3.12 20.73 25.89
C GLN A 231 2.20 21.88 25.48
N TRP A 232 2.34 23.04 26.14
CA TRP A 232 1.61 24.25 25.76
C TRP A 232 1.99 24.71 24.35
N PHE A 233 3.30 24.76 24.03
CA PHE A 233 3.79 25.15 22.72
C PHE A 233 3.31 24.21 21.60
N GLN A 234 3.20 22.91 21.88
CA GLN A 234 2.66 21.91 20.94
C GLN A 234 1.19 22.19 20.59
N GLY A 235 0.36 22.60 21.57
CA GLY A 235 -1.05 22.94 21.36
C GLY A 235 -1.29 24.36 20.80
N ALA A 236 -0.29 25.24 20.85
CA ALA A 236 -0.43 26.65 20.49
C ALA A 236 -0.39 26.94 18.97
N LYS A 237 -0.46 25.93 18.09
CA LYS A 237 -0.36 26.13 16.63
C LYS A 237 -1.35 27.16 16.10
N ASP A 238 -2.61 27.05 16.49
CA ASP A 238 -3.68 27.94 16.02
C ASP A 238 -3.49 29.36 16.57
N TYR A 239 -3.05 29.49 17.83
CA TYR A 239 -2.71 30.78 18.43
C TYR A 239 -1.62 31.52 17.63
N TYR A 240 -0.54 30.83 17.22
CA TYR A 240 0.51 31.45 16.39
C TYR A 240 -0.01 31.86 14.99
N ALA A 241 -0.91 31.06 14.42
CA ALA A 241 -1.53 31.38 13.14
C ALA A 241 -2.44 32.61 13.23
N GLU A 242 -3.25 32.73 14.28
CA GLU A 242 -4.14 33.88 14.51
C GLU A 242 -3.38 35.20 14.67
N ILE A 243 -2.27 35.19 15.40
CA ILE A 243 -1.43 36.38 15.60
C ILE A 243 -0.48 36.66 14.42
N GLY A 244 -0.45 35.79 13.40
CA GLY A 244 0.40 35.92 12.22
C GLY A 244 1.90 35.74 12.49
N LYS A 245 2.29 35.06 13.58
CA LYS A 245 3.70 34.83 13.93
C LYS A 245 4.16 33.44 13.53
N PRO A 246 5.44 33.26 13.15
CA PRO A 246 5.98 31.92 12.88
C PRO A 246 5.92 31.03 14.13
N TRP A 247 5.39 29.81 13.98
CA TRP A 247 5.34 28.81 15.05
C TRP A 247 6.72 28.15 15.25
N LYS A 248 7.58 28.80 16.05
CA LYS A 248 8.94 28.35 16.41
C LYS A 248 9.36 28.86 17.79
N ARG A 249 10.28 28.16 18.46
CA ARG A 249 10.87 28.55 19.76
C ARG A 249 12.30 28.01 19.89
#